data_AF-A0A5S4FIJ8-F1
#
_entry.id   AF-A0A5S4FIJ8-F1
#
_cell.length_a   1.000
_cell.length_b   1.000
_cell.length_c   1.000
_cell.angle_alpha   90.00
_cell.angle_beta   90.00
_cell.angle_gamma   90.00
#
_symmetry.space_group_name_H-M   'P 1'
#
loop_
_entity.id
_entity.type
_entity.pdbx_description
1 polymer ?
#
loop_
_entity_poly.entity_id
_entity_poly.type
_entity_poly.pdbx_seq_one_letter_code
_entity_poly.pdbx_strand_id
1 'polypeptide(L)' 'MLDLIDELWVYAFPVIVGGGKPYLPVREELRLRLVEHRSLASGTMFRRYVRS' A
#
# COMPACT_ATOMS: atom_id res chain seq x y z
N MET A 1 -3.75 5.60 15.91
CA MET A 1 -4.69 4.69 15.16
C MET A 1 -3.95 3.86 14.12
N LEU A 2 -3.04 4.45 13.35
CA LEU A 2 -2.09 3.69 12.51
C LEU A 2 -1.28 2.69 13.33
N ASP A 3 -1.14 2.95 14.63
CA ASP A 3 -0.38 2.09 15.52
C ASP A 3 -1.00 0.72 15.80
N LEU A 4 -2.25 0.56 15.40
CA LEU A 4 -3.02 -0.68 15.51
C LEU A 4 -3.00 -1.48 14.19
N ILE A 5 -2.31 -0.98 13.17
CA ILE A 5 -2.20 -1.65 11.87
C ILE A 5 -0.88 -2.41 11.85
N ASP A 6 -0.98 -3.74 11.91
CA ASP A 6 0.18 -4.62 11.84
C ASP A 6 0.64 -4.86 10.39
N GLU A 7 -0.31 -4.92 9.45
CA GLU A 7 -0.05 -5.20 8.05
C GLU A 7 -0.78 -4.26 7.10
N LEU A 8 -0.14 -3.94 5.97
CA LEU A 8 -0.72 -3.15 4.89
C LEU A 8 -0.65 -3.93 3.57
N TRP A 9 -1.81 -4.25 3.02
CA TRP A 9 -1.95 -5.00 1.77
C TRP A 9 -2.40 -4.04 0.67
N VAL A 10 -1.52 -3.77 -0.28
CA VAL A 10 -1.72 -2.74 -1.31
C VAL A 10 -1.85 -3.38 -2.69
N TYR A 11 -2.96 -3.09 -3.36
CA TYR A 11 -3.17 -3.40 -4.78
C TYR A 11 -3.09 -2.10 -5.57
N ALA A 12 -2.03 -1.94 -6.35
CA ALA A 12 -1.85 -0.78 -7.22
C ALA A 12 -2.27 -1.14 -8.65
N PHE A 13 -3.29 -0.43 -9.14
CA PHE A 13 -3.77 -0.56 -10.51
C PHE A 13 -2.93 0.31 -11.45
N PRO A 14 -2.69 -0.14 -12.70
CA PRO A 14 -1.86 0.58 -13.67
C PRO A 14 -2.64 1.74 -14.32
N VAL A 15 -3.13 2.68 -13.51
CA VAL A 15 -3.90 3.86 -13.97
C VAL A 15 -3.49 5.11 -13.21
N ILE A 16 -3.46 6.24 -13.91
CA ILE A 16 -3.30 7.57 -13.32
C ILE A 16 -4.68 8.19 -13.16
N VAL A 17 -5.09 8.47 -11.92
CA VAL A 17 -6.48 8.85 -11.60
C VAL A 17 -6.76 10.35 -11.81
N GLY A 18 -5.73 11.20 -11.86
CA GLY A 18 -5.87 12.66 -12.06
C GLY A 18 -6.45 13.44 -10.87
N GLY A 19 -6.97 12.74 -9.84
CA GLY A 19 -7.52 13.31 -8.62
C GLY A 19 -8.33 12.26 -7.85
N GLY A 20 -8.73 12.56 -6.62
CA GLY A 20 -9.57 11.67 -5.82
C GLY A 20 -9.28 11.72 -4.32
N LYS A 21 -9.92 10.81 -3.58
CA LYS A 21 -9.68 10.65 -2.14
C LYS A 21 -8.35 9.92 -1.91
N PRO A 22 -7.40 10.48 -1.14
CA PRO A 22 -6.17 9.78 -0.79
C PRO A 22 -6.45 8.47 -0.07
N TYR A 23 -5.75 7.41 -0.47
CA TYR A 23 -5.91 6.07 0.12
C TYR A 23 -5.43 6.02 1.57
N LEU A 24 -4.29 6.65 1.86
CA LEU A 24 -3.71 6.72 3.20
C LEU A 24 -3.85 8.15 3.75
N PRO A 25 -4.38 8.34 4.97
CA PRO A 25 -4.59 9.65 5.56
C PRO A 25 -3.32 10.23 6.23
N VAL A 26 -2.13 9.82 5.80
CA VAL A 26 -0.96 9.86 6.68
C VAL A 26 -0.10 11.11 6.42
N ARG A 27 0.03 11.95 7.45
CA ARG A 27 0.98 13.09 7.51
C ARG A 27 2.30 12.74 8.20
N GLU A 28 2.42 11.54 8.75
CA GLU A 28 3.55 11.07 9.56
C GLU A 28 4.30 9.93 8.86
N GLU A 29 5.63 9.89 8.96
CA GLU A 29 6.39 8.79 8.39
C GLU A 29 6.20 7.49 9.17
N LEU A 30 5.75 6.43 8.48
CA LEU A 30 5.62 5.09 9.05
C LEU A 30 6.67 4.16 8.43
N ARG A 31 7.52 3.57 9.27
CA ARG A 31 8.47 2.54 8.84
C ARG A 31 7.75 1.22 8.63
N LEU A 32 7.83 0.70 7.41
CA LEU A 32 7.24 -0.57 7.00
C LEU A 32 8.30 -1.43 6.34
N ARG A 33 8.20 -2.75 6.52
CA ARG A 33 9.02 -3.74 5.83
C ARG A 33 8.19 -4.43 4.75
N LEU A 34 8.68 -4.40 3.51
CA LEU A 34 8.08 -5.14 2.40
C LEU A 34 8.36 -6.64 2.60
N VAL A 35 7.30 -7.45 2.66
CA VAL A 35 7.40 -8.90 2.86
C VAL A 35 6.89 -9.71 1.68
N GLU A 36 6.09 -9.10 0.80
CA GLU A 36 5.67 -9.73 -0.45
C GLU A 36 5.51 -8.69 -1.56
N HIS A 37 5.94 -9.03 -2.77
CA HIS A 37 5.79 -8.22 -3.96
C HIS A 37 5.58 -9.14 -5.16
N ARG A 38 4.42 -9.04 -5.82
CA ARG A 38 4.16 -9.76 -7.07
C ARG A 38 3.34 -8.93 -8.05
N SER A 39 3.60 -9.14 -9.34
CA SER A 39 2.72 -8.66 -10.41
C SER A 39 1.64 -9.70 -10.69
N LEU A 40 0.41 -9.25 -10.88
CA LEU A 40 -0.70 -10.09 -11.30
C LEU A 40 -0.83 -10.04 -12.82
N ALA A 41 -1.48 -11.04 -13.42
CA ALA A 41 -1.67 -11.12 -14.88
C ALA A 41 -2.40 -9.87 -15.47
N SER A 42 -3.20 -9.17 -14.66
CA SER A 42 -3.86 -7.91 -15.02
C SER A 42 -2.91 -6.69 -15.08
N GLY A 43 -1.63 -6.85 -14.73
CA GLY A 43 -0.70 -5.74 -14.50
C GLY A 43 -0.90 -5.03 -13.15
N THR A 44 -1.85 -5.50 -12.32
CA THR A 44 -2.00 -5.02 -10.94
C THR A 44 -0.80 -5.45 -10.11
N MET A 45 -0.23 -4.53 -9.34
CA MET A 45 0.87 -4.83 -8.43
C MET A 45 0.35 -5.08 -7.02
N PHE A 46 0.58 -6.28 -6.49
CA PHE A 46 0.29 -6.62 -5.10
C PHE A 46 1.54 -6.46 -4.24
N ARG A 47 1.39 -5.79 -3.09
CA ARG A 47 2.45 -5.62 -2.10
C ARG A 47 1.90 -5.84 -0.70
N ARG A 48 2.60 -6.65 0.09
CA ARG A 48 2.32 -6.84 1.52
C ARG A 48 3.45 -6.22 2.33
N TYR A 49 3.07 -5.35 3.26
CA TYR A 49 3.98 -4.72 4.20
C TYR A 49 3.60 -5.12 5.62
N VAL A 50 4.59 -5.24 6.48
CA VAL A 50 4.42 -5.40 7.93
C VAL A 50 5.10 -4.25 8.64
N ARG A 51 4.65 -3.95 9.86
CA ARG A 51 5.34 -2.99 10.71
C ARG A 51 6.74 -3.51 11.11
N SER A 52 7.71 -2.61 11.11
CA SER A 52 9.10 -2.87 11.49
C SER A 52 9.34 -2.64 12.97
#